data_AF-A0A7G9RMQ0-F1
#
_entry.id   AF-A0A7G9RMQ0-F1
#
_cell.length_a   1.000
_cell.length_b   1.000
_cell.length_c   1.000
_cell.angle_alpha   90.00
_cell.angle_beta   90.00
_cell.angle_gamma   90.00
#
_symmetry.space_group_name_H-M   'P 1'
#
loop_
_entity.id
_entity.type
_entity.pdbx_description
1 polymer ?
#
loop_
_entity_poly.entity_id
_entity_poly.type
_entity_poly.pdbx_seq_one_letter_code
_entity_poly.pdbx_strand_id
1 'polypeptide(L)' 'MTITTTNDDSQTLMFRLGALLSYVQQSGIRRISLETDTPDYFAPAWRLYERNGFACCEPFGDYRQDPYSCFMTRAV' A
#
# COMPACT_ATOMS: atom_id res chain seq x y z
N MET A 1 9.62 -3.65 -3.58
CA MET A 1 9.75 -2.25 -3.17
C MET A 1 8.74 -2.03 -2.08
N THR A 2 9.19 -1.81 -0.84
CA THR A 2 8.31 -1.52 0.29
C THR A 2 8.21 -0.01 0.44
N ILE A 3 6.99 0.51 0.60
CA ILE A 3 6.76 1.93 0.88
C ILE A 3 6.05 1.98 2.22
N THR A 4 6.70 2.62 3.19
CA THR A 4 6.14 2.90 4.50
C THR A 4 5.53 4.30 4.43
N THR A 5 4.21 4.41 4.56
CA THR A 5 3.52 5.71 4.54
C THR A 5 3.22 6.16 5.96
N THR A 6 3.97 7.14 6.47
CA THR A 6 3.70 7.77 7.77
C THR A 6 2.78 8.98 7.59
N ASN A 7 1.62 8.98 8.28
CA ASN A 7 0.72 10.10 8.58
C ASN A 7 0.66 11.27 7.55
N ASP A 8 0.52 10.96 6.26
CA ASP A 8 0.53 11.95 5.16
C ASP A 8 -0.90 12.25 4.69
N ASP A 9 -1.14 13.50 4.28
CA ASP A 9 -2.46 13.93 3.79
C ASP A 9 -2.91 13.08 2.59
N SER A 10 -4.21 12.76 2.52
CA SER A 10 -4.77 11.84 1.51
C SER A 10 -4.47 12.26 0.06
N GLN A 11 -4.28 13.56 -0.19
CA GLN A 11 -3.91 14.09 -1.52
C GLN A 11 -2.46 13.74 -1.89
N THR A 12 -1.52 13.91 -0.96
CA THR A 12 -0.12 13.53 -1.15
C THR A 12 0.00 12.02 -1.38
N LEU A 13 -0.77 11.25 -0.61
CA LEU A 13 -0.80 9.80 -0.75
C LEU A 13 -1.31 9.36 -2.13
N MET A 14 -2.38 9.99 -2.62
CA MET A 14 -2.93 9.72 -3.95
C MET A 14 -1.92 10.05 -5.06
N PHE A 15 -1.26 11.21 -4.98
CA PHE A 15 -0.26 11.61 -5.97
C PHE A 15 0.92 10.63 -6.02
N ARG A 16 1.43 10.23 -4.84
CA ARG A 16 2.53 9.25 -4.73
C ARG A 16 2.12 7.88 -5.28
N LEU A 17 0.90 7.42 -4.99
CA LEU A 17 0.42 6.14 -5.49
C LEU A 17 0.29 6.15 -7.02
N GLY A 18 -0.24 7.23 -7.61
CA GLY A 18 -0.34 7.38 -9.06
C GLY A 18 1.02 7.39 -9.77
N ALA A 19 2.00 8.09 -9.20
CA ALA A 19 3.38 8.09 -9.71
C ALA A 19 4.01 6.69 -9.64
N LEU A 20 3.80 5.96 -8.53
CA LEU A 20 4.29 4.60 -8.36
C LEU A 20 3.69 3.63 -9.39
N LEU A 21 2.37 3.65 -9.56
CA LEU A 21 1.69 2.78 -10.53
C LEU A 21 2.20 3.05 -11.96
N SER A 22 2.42 4.31 -12.31
CA SER A 22 2.98 4.69 -13.61
C SER A 22 4.39 4.16 -13.82
N TYR A 23 5.24 4.19 -12.79
CA TYR A 23 6.59 3.60 -12.84
C TYR A 23 6.54 2.08 -12.98
N VAL A 24 5.69 1.42 -12.20
CA VAL A 24 5.54 -0.04 -12.17
C VAL A 24 5.08 -0.58 -13.53
N GLN A 25 4.13 0.09 -14.18
CA GLN A 25 3.69 -0.27 -15.54
C GLN A 25 4.84 -0.25 -16.57
N GLN A 26 5.78 0.68 -16.44
CA GLN A 26 6.94 0.78 -17.33
C GLN A 26 8.06 -0.20 -16.99
N SER A 27 8.05 -0.74 -15.77
CA SER A 27 9.16 -1.53 -15.22
C SER A 27 8.93 -3.04 -15.26
N GLY A 28 7.80 -3.51 -15.82
CA GLY A 28 7.47 -4.94 -15.89
C GLY A 28 7.18 -5.59 -14.52
N ILE A 29 6.92 -4.77 -13.49
CA ILE A 29 6.61 -5.25 -12.14
C ILE A 29 5.18 -5.81 -12.15
N ARG A 30 5.02 -7.07 -11.70
CA ARG A 30 3.72 -7.77 -11.74
C ARG A 30 2.92 -7.70 -10.43
N ARG A 31 3.52 -7.19 -9.37
CA ARG A 31 2.89 -7.08 -8.05
C ARG A 31 3.49 -5.96 -7.23
N ILE A 32 2.62 -5.21 -6.58
CA ILE A 32 2.99 -4.20 -5.57
C ILE A 32 2.41 -4.66 -4.24
N SER A 33 3.21 -4.58 -3.18
CA SER A 33 2.75 -4.82 -1.81
C SER A 33 3.22 -3.67 -0.93
N LEU A 34 2.35 -3.25 -0.01
CA LEU A 34 2.59 -2.16 0.91
C LEU A 34 2.28 -2.61 2.33
N GLU A 35 2.98 -2.00 3.27
CA GLU A 35 2.72 -2.09 4.70
C GLU A 35 2.01 -0.79 5.12
N THR A 36 0.95 -0.93 5.89
CA THR A 36 0.17 0.16 6.46
C THR A 36 -0.16 -0.15 7.89
N ASP A 37 -0.33 0.89 8.71
CA ASP A 37 -0.87 0.73 10.05
C ASP A 37 -2.35 0.30 10.01
N THR A 38 -2.82 -0.24 11.14
CA THR A 38 -4.23 -0.62 11.37
C THR A 38 -5.25 0.45 10.94
N PRO A 39 -6.45 0.01 10.50
CA PRO A 39 -7.44 0.91 9.92
C PRO A 39 -8.06 1.92 10.90
N ASP A 40 -7.91 1.77 12.22
CA ASP A 40 -8.54 2.65 13.22
C ASP A 40 -8.15 4.13 13.03
N TYR A 41 -6.89 4.41 12.71
CA TYR A 41 -6.44 5.77 12.41
C TYR A 41 -6.28 6.02 10.90
N PHE A 42 -6.11 4.96 10.11
CA PHE A 42 -5.76 5.04 8.68
C PHE A 42 -6.89 4.63 7.72
N ALA A 43 -8.15 4.59 8.18
CA ALA A 43 -9.31 4.25 7.35
C ALA A 43 -9.38 5.00 5.99
N PRO A 44 -9.02 6.31 5.88
CA PRO A 44 -9.00 7.00 4.59
C PRO A 44 -7.96 6.43 3.62
N ALA A 45 -6.77 6.09 4.10
CA ALA A 45 -5.70 5.49 3.30
C ALA A 45 -6.08 4.08 2.85
N TRP A 46 -6.67 3.28 3.75
CA TRP A 46 -7.19 1.95 3.44
C TRP A 46 -8.22 1.99 2.30
N ARG A 47 -9.22 2.87 2.40
CA ARG A 47 -10.22 3.03 1.34
C ARG A 47 -9.60 3.49 0.02
N LEU A 48 -8.55 4.31 0.06
CA LEU A 48 -7.82 4.72 -1.14
C LEU A 48 -7.12 3.52 -1.78
N TYR A 49 -6.44 2.70 -1.00
CA TYR A 49 -5.76 1.49 -1.49
C TYR A 49 -6.77 0.48 -2.06
N GLU A 50 -7.86 0.19 -1.34
CA GLU A 50 -8.94 -0.68 -1.82
C GLU A 50 -9.51 -0.19 -3.16
N ARG A 51 -9.80 1.11 -3.28
CA ARG A 51 -10.29 1.72 -4.53
C ARG A 51 -9.30 1.61 -5.68
N ASN A 52 -8.00 1.55 -5.38
CA ASN A 52 -6.95 1.36 -6.37
C ASN A 52 -6.67 -0.13 -6.64
N GLY A 53 -7.41 -1.06 -6.04
CA GLY A 53 -7.31 -2.51 -6.30
C GLY A 53 -6.31 -3.24 -5.41
N PHE A 54 -5.92 -2.67 -4.28
CA PHE A 54 -5.16 -3.38 -3.26
C PHE A 54 -6.11 -4.20 -2.39
N ALA A 55 -5.68 -5.41 -2.02
CA ALA A 55 -6.38 -6.31 -1.12
C ALA A 55 -5.48 -6.70 0.05
N CYS A 56 -6.05 -6.99 1.22
CA CYS A 56 -5.29 -7.47 2.36
C CYS A 56 -4.53 -8.76 2.00
N CYS A 57 -3.28 -8.87 2.47
CA CYS A 57 -2.48 -10.07 2.29
C CYS A 57 -1.71 -10.42 3.56
N GLU A 58 -1.18 -11.64 3.59
CA GLU A 58 -0.20 -12.03 4.61
C GLU A 58 1.06 -11.15 4.50
N PRO A 59 1.86 -11.04 5.59
CA PRO A 59 3.15 -10.39 5.54
C PRO A 59 4.02 -10.97 4.41
N PHE A 60 4.79 -10.12 3.75
CA PHE A 60 5.68 -10.53 2.67
C PHE A 60 7.14 -10.35 3.08
N GLY A 61 8.05 -11.17 2.54
CA GLY A 61 9.48 -11.07 2.90
C GLY A 61 9.74 -11.37 4.37
N ASP A 62 10.52 -10.51 5.04
CA ASP A 62 10.90 -10.67 6.45
C ASP A 62 9.96 -9.96 7.44
N TYR A 63 8.89 -9.32 6.94
CA TYR A 63 7.90 -8.68 7.79
C TYR A 63 7.12 -9.72 8.58
N ARG A 64 6.95 -9.49 9.88
CA ARG A 64 6.14 -10.34 10.75
C ARG A 64 4.78 -9.71 10.98
N GLN A 65 3.77 -10.55 11.13
CA GLN A 65 2.46 -10.08 11.55
C GLN A 65 2.56 -9.60 13.00
N ASP A 66 2.34 -8.32 13.21
CA ASP A 66 2.12 -7.73 14.53
C ASP A 66 0.72 -7.09 14.56
N PRO A 67 0.19 -6.76 15.76
CA PRO A 67 -1.17 -6.25 15.90
C PRO A 67 -1.40 -4.88 15.24
N TYR A 68 -0.33 -4.15 14.91
CA TYR A 68 -0.38 -2.77 14.45
C TYR A 68 -0.06 -2.64 12.96
N SER A 69 0.69 -3.59 12.38
CA SER A 69 0.93 -3.63 10.92
C SER A 69 -0.09 -4.48 10.18
N CYS A 70 -0.52 -3.95 9.04
CA CYS A 70 -1.36 -4.61 8.07
C CYS A 70 -0.71 -4.53 6.69
N PHE A 71 -0.88 -5.56 5.89
CA PHE A 71 -0.27 -5.65 4.57
C PHE A 71 -1.35 -5.71 3.51
N MET A 72 -1.12 -4.98 2.42
CA MET A 72 -2.00 -5.03 1.25
C MET A 72 -1.18 -5.25 -0.02
N THR A 73 -1.75 -5.98 -0.98
CA THR A 73 -1.12 -6.29 -2.25
C THR A 73 -2.07 -6.03 -3.42
N ARG A 74 -1.50 -5.65 -4.56
CA ARG A 74 -2.19 -5.47 -5.83
C ARG A 74 -1.38 -6.15 -6.95
N ALA A 75 -2.07 -6.92 -7.78
CA ALA A 75 -1.53 -7.36 -9.07
C ALA A 75 -1.60 -6.21 -10.07
N VAL A 76 -0.54 -6.02 -10.85
CA VAL A 76 -0.43 -4.93 -11.84
C VAL A 76 -0.57 -5.48 -13.24
#